data_AF-A0A352F6S8-F1
#
_entry.id   AF-A0A352F6S8-F1
#
_cell.length_a   1.000
_cell.length_b   1.000
_cell.length_c   1.000
_cell.angle_alpha   90.00
_cell.angle_beta   90.00
_cell.angle_gamma   90.00
#
_symmetry.space_group_name_H-M   'P 1'
#
loop_
_entity.id
_entity.type
_entity.pdbx_description
1 polymer ?
#
loop_
_entity_poly.entity_id
_entity_poly.type
_entity_poly.pdbx_seq_one_letter_code
_entity_poly.pdbx_strand_id
1 'polypeptide(L)'
;MGVGHGHYVFRDWKSKEEVFQEMARSKFTAYTEFGMPAPASVDLLKTIIPPEELWPPKPGTSWESHHAYKAWGANTWLCDDIIEDYFGKAGSLEELVANGQMMQSEGYKCIYEEARRQKPYCSMATNWCYNEPWPTAANNSIVSYPSIPKPGFYAVKNACRPVLASASISKFLWKAGEIFTTRVWILNDSPESTGGGKMTVSLVAGSQRLVIGSWDFSSQNANENQKGPEISAKLPRWTAGKIKLLLEVEGKPGWNSEYVILMKN
;
A
#
# COMPACT_ATOMS: atom_id res chain seq x y z
N MET A 1 -21.90 9.65 -1.83
CA MET A 1 -22.56 8.33 -1.95
C MET A 1 -22.63 7.72 -0.55
N GLY A 2 -23.51 6.74 -0.32
CA GLY A 2 -23.65 6.10 0.98
C GLY A 2 -22.50 5.13 1.27
N VAL A 3 -22.85 3.93 1.71
CA VAL A 3 -21.92 2.82 1.95
C VAL A 3 -21.55 2.15 0.63
N GLY A 4 -20.31 1.70 0.49
CA GLY A 4 -19.84 0.98 -0.68
C GLY A 4 -18.62 0.11 -0.39
N HIS A 5 -18.21 -0.67 -1.39
CA HIS A 5 -16.94 -1.38 -1.34
C HIS A 5 -15.82 -0.43 -1.81
N GLY A 6 -14.63 -0.58 -1.25
CA GLY A 6 -13.41 -0.03 -1.82
C GLY A 6 -12.82 -0.96 -2.88
N HIS A 7 -11.58 -0.69 -3.26
CA HIS A 7 -10.93 -1.44 -4.31
C HIS A 7 -10.38 -2.79 -3.80
N TYR A 8 -10.30 -3.80 -4.69
CA TYR A 8 -9.85 -5.16 -4.34
C TYR A 8 -8.55 -5.58 -5.01
N VAL A 9 -7.96 -4.76 -5.87
CA VAL A 9 -6.69 -5.05 -6.54
C VAL A 9 -5.80 -3.81 -6.55
N PHE A 10 -4.54 -3.95 -6.94
CA PHE A 10 -3.65 -2.78 -6.97
C PHE A 10 -3.93 -1.86 -8.16
N ARG A 11 -4.34 -2.46 -9.28
CA ARG A 11 -4.72 -1.77 -10.51
C ARG A 11 -5.83 -2.56 -11.21
N ASP A 12 -6.92 -1.89 -11.55
CA ASP A 12 -8.06 -2.51 -12.23
C ASP A 12 -7.69 -2.94 -13.67
N TRP A 13 -8.09 -4.14 -14.08
CA TRP A 13 -7.78 -4.63 -15.42
C TRP A 13 -8.49 -3.86 -16.54
N LYS A 14 -9.67 -3.30 -16.30
CA LYS A 14 -10.49 -2.62 -17.30
C LYS A 14 -10.19 -1.14 -17.38
N SER A 15 -10.24 -0.42 -16.26
CA SER A 15 -9.98 1.03 -16.22
C SER A 15 -8.49 1.35 -16.28
N LYS A 16 -7.62 0.40 -15.89
CA LYS A 16 -6.18 0.59 -15.69
C LYS A 16 -5.82 1.57 -14.58
N GLU A 17 -6.81 2.01 -13.81
CA GLU A 17 -6.59 2.89 -12.67
C GLU A 17 -6.01 2.11 -11.51
N GLU A 18 -5.07 2.73 -10.82
CA GLU A 18 -4.46 2.20 -9.61
C GLU A 18 -5.34 2.52 -8.40
N VAL A 19 -5.18 1.74 -7.33
CA VAL A 19 -5.82 2.00 -6.03
C VAL A 19 -5.59 3.42 -5.53
N PHE A 20 -4.42 4.01 -5.84
CA PHE A 20 -4.08 5.40 -5.55
C PHE A 20 -5.08 6.41 -6.14
N GLN A 21 -5.54 6.16 -7.36
CA GLN A 21 -6.43 7.04 -8.10
C GLN A 21 -7.89 6.76 -7.73
N GLU A 22 -8.24 5.48 -7.63
CA GLU A 22 -9.61 5.06 -7.31
C GLU A 22 -10.01 5.51 -5.92
N MET A 23 -9.16 5.27 -4.91
CA MET A 23 -9.48 5.66 -3.52
C MET A 23 -9.57 7.17 -3.37
N ALA A 24 -8.71 7.94 -4.04
CA ALA A 24 -8.73 9.40 -4.00
C ALA A 24 -9.97 10.01 -4.67
N ARG A 25 -10.51 9.35 -5.71
CA ARG A 25 -11.76 9.77 -6.38
C ARG A 25 -13.01 9.28 -5.65
N SER A 26 -12.92 8.14 -4.99
CA SER A 26 -14.03 7.51 -4.28
C SER A 26 -14.50 8.37 -3.11
N LYS A 27 -15.81 8.38 -2.90
CA LYS A 27 -16.43 9.20 -1.85
C LYS A 27 -17.63 8.46 -1.25
N PHE A 28 -17.32 7.55 -0.34
CA PHE A 28 -18.29 6.77 0.44
C PHE A 28 -18.25 7.18 1.91
N THR A 29 -19.39 7.09 2.58
CA THR A 29 -19.46 7.30 4.04
C THR A 29 -18.83 6.15 4.81
N ALA A 30 -18.77 4.97 4.20
CA ALA A 30 -18.08 3.80 4.72
C ALA A 30 -17.62 2.90 3.58
N TYR A 31 -16.39 2.41 3.67
CA TYR A 31 -15.86 1.31 2.87
C TYR A 31 -16.03 0.02 3.67
N THR A 32 -17.13 -0.71 3.43
CA THR A 32 -17.48 -1.93 4.20
C THR A 32 -16.63 -3.13 3.87
N GLU A 33 -16.01 -3.13 2.70
CA GLU A 33 -15.05 -4.15 2.29
C GLU A 33 -14.07 -3.55 1.29
N PHE A 34 -12.80 -3.94 1.37
CA PHE A 34 -11.79 -3.69 0.34
C PHE A 34 -10.63 -4.69 0.50
N GLY A 35 -9.85 -4.88 -0.55
CA GLY A 35 -8.82 -5.91 -0.61
C GLY A 35 -7.54 -5.44 -1.26
N MET A 36 -6.42 -6.03 -0.87
CA MET A 36 -5.20 -5.92 -1.64
C MET A 36 -4.51 -7.29 -1.66
N PRO A 37 -4.50 -7.99 -2.81
CA PRO A 37 -4.08 -9.36 -2.86
C PRO A 37 -2.56 -9.48 -2.85
N ALA A 38 -2.06 -10.55 -2.23
CA ALA A 38 -0.67 -10.96 -2.32
C ALA A 38 -0.50 -12.46 -2.08
N PRO A 39 0.59 -13.05 -2.62
CA PRO A 39 1.00 -14.39 -2.25
C PRO A 39 1.36 -14.51 -0.76
N ALA A 40 1.20 -15.72 -0.24
CA ALA A 40 1.70 -16.15 1.05
C ALA A 40 3.25 -16.13 1.09
N SER A 41 3.82 -16.29 2.29
CA SER A 41 5.28 -16.39 2.42
C SER A 41 5.80 -17.63 1.68
N VAL A 42 7.05 -17.56 1.22
CA VAL A 42 7.75 -18.69 0.60
C VAL A 42 7.70 -19.93 1.50
N ASP A 43 7.88 -19.75 2.80
CA ASP A 43 7.83 -20.84 3.77
C ASP A 43 6.47 -21.52 3.80
N LEU A 44 5.37 -20.75 3.84
CA LEU A 44 4.02 -21.32 3.81
C LEU A 44 3.75 -22.01 2.47
N LEU A 45 4.16 -21.40 1.36
CA LEU A 45 3.98 -21.98 0.02
C LEU A 45 4.69 -23.33 -0.11
N LYS A 46 5.90 -23.47 0.42
CA LYS A 46 6.65 -24.74 0.45
C LYS A 46 5.96 -25.84 1.27
N THR A 47 5.05 -25.49 2.18
CA THR A 47 4.28 -26.49 2.96
C THR A 47 3.02 -26.98 2.26
N ILE A 48 2.49 -26.22 1.31
CA ILE A 48 1.18 -26.50 0.69
C ILE A 48 1.26 -26.77 -0.81
N ILE A 49 2.39 -26.47 -1.46
CA ILE A 49 2.58 -26.67 -2.89
C ILE A 49 3.69 -27.70 -3.11
N PRO A 50 3.43 -28.78 -3.88
CA PRO A 50 4.46 -29.77 -4.23
C PRO A 50 5.66 -29.12 -4.94
N PRO A 51 6.90 -29.59 -4.72
CA PRO A 51 8.10 -29.00 -5.30
C PRO A 51 8.07 -28.83 -6.83
N GLU A 52 7.45 -29.77 -7.54
CA GLU A 52 7.30 -29.79 -9.00
C GLU A 52 6.28 -28.76 -9.54
N GLU A 53 5.39 -28.27 -8.69
CA GLU A 53 4.39 -27.24 -8.99
C GLU A 53 4.76 -25.88 -8.38
N LEU A 54 5.75 -25.85 -7.48
CA LEU A 54 6.09 -24.68 -6.68
C LEU A 54 6.54 -23.49 -7.54
N TRP A 55 7.25 -23.74 -8.65
CA TRP A 55 7.72 -22.69 -9.53
C TRP A 55 7.78 -23.11 -11.01
N PRO A 56 7.26 -22.28 -11.94
CA PRO A 56 6.44 -21.08 -11.70
C PRO A 56 4.99 -21.44 -11.34
N PRO A 57 4.24 -20.54 -10.67
CA PRO A 57 2.81 -20.71 -10.40
C PRO A 57 2.01 -20.93 -11.70
N LYS A 58 1.03 -21.84 -11.67
CA LYS A 58 0.18 -22.14 -12.83
C LYS A 58 -1.27 -22.45 -12.41
N PRO A 59 -2.26 -22.01 -13.20
CA PRO A 59 -3.64 -22.51 -13.09
C PRO A 59 -3.70 -24.04 -13.27
N GLY A 60 -4.67 -24.69 -12.62
CA GLY A 60 -4.86 -26.14 -12.66
C GLY A 60 -3.89 -26.97 -11.83
N THR A 61 -3.05 -26.34 -11.00
CA THR A 61 -2.13 -26.99 -10.05
C THR A 61 -2.56 -26.73 -8.60
N SER A 62 -1.77 -27.18 -7.62
CA SER A 62 -1.99 -26.88 -6.20
C SER A 62 -2.06 -25.38 -5.90
N TRP A 63 -1.45 -24.53 -6.73
CA TRP A 63 -1.66 -23.08 -6.63
C TRP A 63 -3.14 -22.69 -6.75
N GLU A 64 -3.86 -23.25 -7.74
CA GLU A 64 -5.30 -23.00 -7.92
C GLU A 64 -6.10 -23.61 -6.78
N SER A 65 -5.79 -24.85 -6.38
CA SER A 65 -6.44 -25.50 -5.24
C SER A 65 -6.27 -24.70 -3.94
N HIS A 66 -5.14 -24.04 -3.76
CA HIS A 66 -4.85 -23.14 -2.64
C HIS A 66 -5.15 -21.66 -2.95
N HIS A 67 -6.19 -21.36 -3.72
CA HIS A 67 -6.72 -20.01 -3.92
C HIS A 67 -5.83 -19.01 -4.69
N ALA A 68 -4.82 -19.41 -5.46
CA ALA A 68 -4.05 -18.43 -6.23
C ALA A 68 -4.77 -17.93 -7.49
N TYR A 69 -5.59 -18.78 -8.11
CA TYR A 69 -6.22 -18.55 -9.41
C TYR A 69 -7.72 -18.85 -9.39
N LYS A 70 -8.44 -18.35 -10.40
CA LYS A 70 -9.87 -18.61 -10.67
C LYS A 70 -10.83 -18.37 -9.49
N ALA A 71 -10.59 -17.32 -8.69
CA ALA A 71 -11.50 -16.96 -7.61
C ALA A 71 -12.78 -16.26 -8.11
N TRP A 72 -12.68 -14.99 -8.53
CA TRP A 72 -13.77 -14.29 -9.26
C TRP A 72 -13.36 -13.83 -10.66
N GLY A 73 -12.14 -14.18 -11.05
CA GLY A 73 -11.53 -13.97 -12.35
C GLY A 73 -10.27 -14.82 -12.44
N ALA A 74 -9.66 -14.89 -13.63
CA ALA A 74 -8.57 -15.83 -13.91
C ALA A 74 -7.39 -15.73 -12.92
N ASN A 75 -6.92 -14.51 -12.65
CA ASN A 75 -5.70 -14.25 -11.86
C ASN A 75 -5.91 -13.19 -10.76
N THR A 76 -7.01 -13.32 -10.03
CA THR A 76 -7.51 -12.26 -9.14
C THR A 76 -6.90 -12.27 -7.74
N TRP A 77 -6.31 -13.39 -7.30
CA TRP A 77 -5.62 -13.49 -6.01
C TRP A 77 -4.10 -13.43 -6.08
N LEU A 78 -3.47 -14.10 -7.06
CA LEU A 78 -2.02 -14.00 -7.20
C LEU A 78 -1.60 -12.71 -7.91
N CYS A 79 -2.36 -12.27 -8.92
CA CYS A 79 -2.09 -11.05 -9.69
C CYS A 79 -0.66 -11.01 -10.27
N ASP A 80 -0.10 -12.17 -10.65
CA ASP A 80 1.26 -12.29 -11.18
C ASP A 80 1.50 -11.43 -12.43
N ASP A 81 0.47 -11.18 -13.25
CA ASP A 81 0.51 -10.28 -14.39
C ASP A 81 0.66 -8.81 -13.98
N ILE A 82 -0.09 -8.36 -12.96
CA ILE A 82 0.06 -7.01 -12.42
C ILE A 82 1.44 -6.85 -11.76
N ILE A 83 1.90 -7.86 -11.03
CA ILE A 83 3.24 -7.86 -10.43
C ILE A 83 4.30 -7.75 -11.54
N GLU A 84 4.19 -8.55 -12.59
CA GLU A 84 5.10 -8.52 -13.74
C GLU A 84 5.11 -7.15 -14.44
N ASP A 85 3.97 -6.49 -14.62
CA ASP A 85 3.91 -5.17 -15.26
C ASP A 85 4.70 -4.09 -14.51
N TYR A 86 4.67 -4.14 -13.17
CA TYR A 86 5.37 -3.17 -12.32
C TYR A 86 6.86 -3.51 -12.17
N PHE A 87 7.17 -4.78 -11.89
CA PHE A 87 8.51 -5.21 -11.46
C PHE A 87 9.32 -5.91 -12.55
N GLY A 88 8.69 -6.28 -13.67
CA GLY A 88 9.24 -7.23 -14.63
C GLY A 88 8.97 -8.68 -14.22
N LYS A 89 9.25 -9.60 -15.14
CA LYS A 89 9.06 -11.04 -14.91
C LYS A 89 9.95 -11.50 -13.76
N ALA A 90 9.34 -12.02 -12.70
CA ALA A 90 10.08 -12.57 -11.57
C ALA A 90 10.92 -13.79 -12.00
N GLY A 91 12.18 -13.84 -11.55
CA GLY A 91 13.10 -14.94 -11.82
C GLY A 91 13.00 -16.09 -10.81
N SER A 92 12.30 -15.88 -9.69
CA SER A 92 12.18 -16.83 -8.58
C SER A 92 10.89 -16.64 -7.80
N LEU A 93 10.53 -17.67 -7.01
CA LEU A 93 9.40 -17.61 -6.08
C LEU A 93 9.58 -16.49 -5.05
N GLU A 94 10.78 -16.36 -4.52
CA GLU A 94 11.15 -15.33 -3.54
C GLU A 94 10.90 -13.92 -4.10
N GLU A 95 11.25 -13.68 -5.37
CA GLU A 95 11.04 -12.39 -6.02
C GLU A 95 9.55 -12.09 -6.25
N LEU A 96 8.77 -13.08 -6.73
CA LEU A 96 7.32 -12.95 -6.89
C LEU A 96 6.65 -12.61 -5.55
N VAL A 97 7.01 -13.35 -4.49
CA VAL A 97 6.46 -13.13 -3.15
C VAL A 97 6.84 -11.76 -2.59
N ALA A 98 8.12 -11.38 -2.69
CA ALA A 98 8.59 -10.10 -2.17
C ALA A 98 7.92 -8.91 -2.89
N ASN A 99 7.77 -8.98 -4.22
CA ASN A 99 7.14 -7.92 -5.00
C ASN A 99 5.62 -7.86 -4.74
N GLY A 100 4.94 -9.00 -4.69
CA GLY A 100 3.51 -9.07 -4.38
C GLY A 100 3.18 -8.55 -2.97
N GLN A 101 3.94 -8.95 -1.96
CA GLN A 101 3.71 -8.49 -0.57
C GLN A 101 4.09 -7.01 -0.38
N MET A 102 5.07 -6.49 -1.12
CA MET A 102 5.36 -5.06 -1.17
C MET A 102 4.18 -4.29 -1.78
N MET A 103 3.66 -4.75 -2.91
CA MET A 103 2.50 -4.16 -3.56
C MET A 103 1.27 -4.17 -2.64
N GLN A 104 1.03 -5.28 -1.93
CA GLN A 104 -0.02 -5.36 -0.91
C GLN A 104 0.17 -4.32 0.21
N SER A 105 1.41 -4.17 0.69
CA SER A 105 1.72 -3.23 1.77
C SER A 105 1.44 -1.78 1.38
N GLU A 106 1.87 -1.35 0.18
CA GLU A 106 1.63 0.02 -0.29
C GLU A 106 0.16 0.25 -0.66
N GLY A 107 -0.50 -0.76 -1.24
CA GLY A 107 -1.93 -0.67 -1.60
C GLY A 107 -2.82 -0.53 -0.36
N TYR A 108 -2.63 -1.37 0.67
CA TYR A 108 -3.38 -1.24 1.91
C TYR A 108 -3.11 0.07 2.64
N LYS A 109 -1.83 0.50 2.72
CA LYS A 109 -1.47 1.79 3.30
C LYS A 109 -2.21 2.94 2.62
N CYS A 110 -2.27 2.92 1.28
CA CYS A 110 -3.04 3.89 0.51
C CYS A 110 -4.53 3.89 0.90
N ILE A 111 -5.19 2.72 0.91
CA ILE A 111 -6.62 2.62 1.22
C ILE A 111 -6.93 3.17 2.62
N TYR A 112 -6.20 2.72 3.64
CA TYR A 112 -6.45 3.15 5.02
C TYR A 112 -6.19 4.64 5.23
N GLU A 113 -5.06 5.17 4.74
CA GLU A 113 -4.76 6.59 4.91
C GLU A 113 -5.69 7.49 4.08
N GLU A 114 -6.12 7.06 2.89
CA GLU A 114 -7.07 7.84 2.06
C GLU A 114 -8.47 7.86 2.68
N ALA A 115 -8.97 6.74 3.18
CA ALA A 115 -10.25 6.71 3.90
C ALA A 115 -10.23 7.63 5.13
N ARG A 116 -9.10 7.67 5.87
CA ARG A 116 -8.90 8.61 6.99
C ARG A 116 -8.90 10.07 6.52
N ARG A 117 -8.24 10.40 5.41
CA ARG A 117 -8.26 11.76 4.81
C ARG A 117 -9.66 12.22 4.42
N GLN A 118 -10.59 11.30 4.17
CA GLN A 118 -11.99 11.59 3.85
C GLN A 118 -12.87 11.88 5.08
N LYS A 119 -12.34 11.75 6.31
CA LYS A 119 -13.03 12.20 7.54
C LYS A 119 -13.36 13.70 7.45
N PRO A 120 -14.53 14.16 7.95
CA PRO A 120 -15.55 13.43 8.68
C PRO A 120 -16.59 12.73 7.78
N TYR A 121 -16.45 12.81 6.46
CA TYR A 121 -17.42 12.20 5.55
C TYR A 121 -17.35 10.68 5.58
N CYS A 122 -16.14 10.11 5.52
CA CYS A 122 -15.90 8.69 5.71
C CYS A 122 -15.65 8.38 7.19
N SER A 123 -16.35 7.38 7.73
CA SER A 123 -16.27 6.97 9.14
C SER A 123 -15.87 5.50 9.34
N MET A 124 -15.70 4.73 8.26
CA MET A 124 -15.37 3.30 8.37
C MET A 124 -14.59 2.82 7.14
N ALA A 125 -13.58 1.98 7.40
CA ALA A 125 -12.78 1.29 6.41
C ALA A 125 -12.42 -0.11 6.95
N THR A 126 -13.06 -1.16 6.41
CA THR A 126 -12.90 -2.55 6.87
C THR A 126 -12.29 -3.43 5.78
N ASN A 127 -11.16 -4.07 6.11
CA ASN A 127 -10.44 -4.93 5.18
C ASN A 127 -11.12 -6.29 5.01
N TRP A 128 -11.26 -6.71 3.75
CA TRP A 128 -11.53 -8.07 3.34
C TRP A 128 -10.23 -8.70 2.83
N CYS A 129 -9.55 -9.56 3.57
CA CYS A 129 -9.90 -10.05 4.90
C CYS A 129 -8.75 -9.87 5.90
N TYR A 130 -9.02 -10.08 7.18
CA TYR A 130 -8.00 -10.05 8.22
C TYR A 130 -7.12 -11.31 8.15
N ASN A 131 -7.74 -12.49 8.13
CA ASN A 131 -7.08 -13.79 8.09
C ASN A 131 -7.87 -14.80 7.24
N GLU A 132 -7.27 -15.95 6.97
CA GLU A 132 -7.94 -17.11 6.38
C GLU A 132 -8.16 -18.23 7.40
N PRO A 133 -9.18 -19.08 7.19
CA PRO A 133 -9.43 -20.24 8.07
C PRO A 133 -8.50 -21.43 7.78
N TRP A 134 -7.70 -21.37 6.72
CA TRP A 134 -6.82 -22.47 6.27
C TRP A 134 -5.62 -21.94 5.45
N PRO A 135 -4.59 -22.77 5.17
CA PRO A 135 -3.46 -22.38 4.33
C PRO A 135 -3.83 -22.09 2.86
N THR A 136 -3.55 -20.88 2.41
CA THR A 136 -3.82 -20.41 1.04
C THR A 136 -2.55 -19.82 0.42
N ALA A 137 -2.36 -20.03 -0.88
CA ALA A 137 -1.22 -19.57 -1.65
C ALA A 137 -1.24 -18.07 -1.95
N ALA A 138 -2.42 -17.47 -2.19
CA ALA A 138 -2.59 -16.03 -2.32
C ALA A 138 -4.01 -15.61 -1.96
N ASN A 139 -4.17 -14.38 -1.47
CA ASN A 139 -5.45 -13.75 -1.11
C ASN A 139 -5.21 -12.30 -0.63
N ASN A 140 -6.26 -11.66 -0.14
CA ASN A 140 -6.19 -10.35 0.53
C ASN A 140 -5.75 -10.37 2.00
N SER A 141 -5.71 -11.52 2.65
CA SER A 141 -5.45 -11.59 4.09
C SER A 141 -4.13 -10.91 4.46
N ILE A 142 -4.14 -10.21 5.59
CA ILE A 142 -2.92 -9.62 6.18
C ILE A 142 -2.27 -10.56 7.20
N VAL A 143 -3.00 -11.58 7.66
CA VAL A 143 -2.49 -12.69 8.47
C VAL A 143 -2.73 -14.01 7.72
N SER A 144 -1.66 -14.73 7.42
CA SER A 144 -1.73 -16.10 6.89
C SER A 144 -2.08 -17.09 8.00
N TYR A 145 -2.75 -18.19 7.66
CA TYR A 145 -2.97 -19.30 8.57
C TYR A 145 -1.63 -19.89 9.07
N PRO A 146 -1.53 -20.35 10.33
CA PRO A 146 -2.55 -20.27 11.38
C PRO A 146 -2.60 -18.91 12.09
N SER A 147 -1.52 -18.11 12.07
CA SER A 147 -1.43 -16.77 12.69
C SER A 147 -0.12 -16.07 12.30
N ILE A 148 0.29 -16.16 11.02
CA ILE A 148 1.56 -15.63 10.53
C ILE A 148 1.31 -14.25 9.89
N PRO A 149 1.75 -13.14 10.50
CA PRO A 149 1.54 -11.81 9.92
C PRO A 149 2.33 -11.64 8.62
N LYS A 150 1.66 -11.18 7.55
CA LYS A 150 2.30 -10.74 6.31
C LYS A 150 2.87 -9.33 6.47
N PRO A 151 3.76 -8.86 5.57
CA PRO A 151 4.18 -7.47 5.52
C PRO A 151 3.01 -6.47 5.50
N GLY A 152 1.91 -6.82 4.82
CA GLY A 152 0.68 -6.03 4.79
C GLY A 152 0.09 -5.76 6.19
N PHE A 153 0.21 -6.67 7.15
CA PHE A 153 -0.24 -6.45 8.53
C PHE A 153 0.49 -5.26 9.18
N TYR A 154 1.81 -5.20 9.02
CA TYR A 154 2.61 -4.11 9.57
C TYR A 154 2.36 -2.79 8.84
N ALA A 155 2.09 -2.83 7.53
CA ALA A 155 1.68 -1.65 6.78
C ALA A 155 0.34 -1.08 7.28
N VAL A 156 -0.67 -1.93 7.49
CA VAL A 156 -1.96 -1.53 8.07
C VAL A 156 -1.79 -1.01 9.49
N LYS A 157 -1.04 -1.72 10.35
CA LYS A 157 -0.73 -1.26 11.71
C LYS A 157 -0.13 0.15 11.72
N ASN A 158 0.79 0.43 10.78
CA ASN A 158 1.41 1.73 10.63
C ASN A 158 0.44 2.80 10.10
N ALA A 159 -0.39 2.46 9.12
CA ALA A 159 -1.42 3.33 8.58
C ALA A 159 -2.55 3.64 9.59
N CYS A 160 -2.70 2.84 10.64
CA CYS A 160 -3.69 3.00 11.71
C CYS A 160 -3.13 3.61 13.01
N ARG A 161 -1.90 4.16 13.00
CA ARG A 161 -1.39 4.89 14.19
C ARG A 161 -2.32 6.07 14.55
N PRO A 162 -2.49 6.39 15.85
CA PRO A 162 -3.38 7.47 16.29
C PRO A 162 -3.06 8.82 15.64
N VAL A 163 -1.75 9.11 15.51
CA VAL A 163 -1.25 10.30 14.80
C VAL A 163 -0.13 9.89 13.85
N LEU A 164 -0.16 10.39 12.61
CA LEU A 164 0.93 10.24 11.65
C LEU A 164 0.98 11.39 10.64
N ALA A 165 2.18 11.64 10.10
CA ALA A 165 2.36 12.30 8.83
C ALA A 165 1.95 11.37 7.70
N SER A 166 1.19 11.88 6.74
CA SER A 166 0.60 11.08 5.68
C SER A 166 0.76 11.75 4.31
N ALA A 167 1.03 10.96 3.28
CA ALA A 167 1.16 11.39 1.89
C ALA A 167 0.01 10.84 1.04
N SER A 168 -0.55 11.69 0.19
CA SER A 168 -1.36 11.27 -0.96
C SER A 168 -0.44 11.19 -2.18
N ILE A 169 -0.33 10.00 -2.76
CA ILE A 169 0.48 9.68 -3.93
C ILE A 169 -0.50 9.33 -5.06
N SER A 170 -0.27 9.86 -6.26
CA SER A 170 -1.20 9.70 -7.39
C SER A 170 -0.99 8.43 -8.20
N LYS A 171 0.21 7.86 -8.16
CA LYS A 171 0.56 6.61 -8.85
C LYS A 171 1.80 5.93 -8.27
N PHE A 172 1.95 4.65 -8.54
CA PHE A 172 3.03 3.82 -8.02
C PHE A 172 4.32 3.89 -8.85
N LEU A 173 4.20 3.95 -10.18
CA LEU A 173 5.33 3.91 -11.09
C LEU A 173 5.60 5.28 -11.74
N TRP A 174 6.81 5.79 -11.53
CA TRP A 174 7.27 7.07 -12.02
C TRP A 174 8.42 6.94 -13.02
N LYS A 175 8.63 7.97 -13.84
CA LYS A 175 9.76 8.05 -14.76
C LYS A 175 10.81 9.05 -14.29
N ALA A 176 12.08 8.74 -14.52
CA ALA A 176 13.16 9.69 -14.28
C ALA A 176 12.90 11.00 -15.04
N GLY A 177 13.08 12.14 -14.35
CA GLY A 177 12.81 13.47 -14.91
C GLY A 177 11.33 13.88 -14.91
N GLU A 178 10.40 13.00 -14.53
CA GLU A 178 8.99 13.36 -14.31
C GLU A 178 8.83 14.28 -13.09
N ILE A 179 7.82 15.14 -13.08
CA ILE A 179 7.46 15.93 -11.89
C ILE A 179 6.68 15.03 -10.94
N PHE A 180 7.34 14.60 -9.86
CA PHE A 180 6.68 13.97 -8.73
C PHE A 180 5.86 15.00 -7.97
N THR A 181 4.64 14.64 -7.60
CA THR A 181 3.74 15.46 -6.78
C THR A 181 3.15 14.62 -5.66
N THR A 182 3.06 15.21 -4.46
CA THR A 182 2.39 14.61 -3.33
C THR A 182 1.75 15.67 -2.46
N ARG A 183 0.57 15.38 -1.89
CA ARG A 183 -0.02 16.22 -0.86
C ARG A 183 0.21 15.61 0.51
N VAL A 184 0.75 16.41 1.42
CA VAL A 184 1.01 15.97 2.80
C VAL A 184 -0.15 16.30 3.73
N TRP A 185 -0.25 15.52 4.80
CA TRP A 185 -1.27 15.62 5.84
C TRP A 185 -0.67 15.27 7.19
N ILE A 186 -1.31 15.75 8.25
CA ILE A 186 -1.22 15.11 9.56
C ILE A 186 -2.60 14.51 9.82
N LEU A 187 -2.64 13.21 10.09
CA LEU A 187 -3.86 12.51 10.47
C LEU A 187 -3.89 12.37 11.98
N ASN A 188 -4.99 12.76 12.63
CA ASN A 188 -5.20 12.63 14.08
C ASN A 188 -6.57 11.98 14.36
N ASP A 189 -6.54 10.72 14.77
CA ASP A 189 -7.70 10.00 15.29
C ASP A 189 -7.61 9.76 16.80
N SER A 190 -6.65 10.41 17.47
CA SER A 190 -6.54 10.34 18.92
C SER A 190 -7.62 11.21 19.59
N PRO A 191 -8.01 10.87 20.84
CA PRO A 191 -8.91 11.72 21.62
C PRO A 191 -8.22 13.00 22.13
N GLU A 192 -6.95 13.21 21.79
CA GLU A 192 -6.15 14.33 22.25
C GLU A 192 -5.90 15.34 21.12
N SER A 193 -5.85 16.61 21.48
CA SER A 193 -5.30 17.64 20.60
C SER A 193 -3.81 17.42 20.39
N THR A 194 -3.29 17.87 19.24
CA THR A 194 -1.86 17.85 18.99
C THR A 194 -1.32 19.26 18.84
N GLY A 195 -0.09 19.50 19.30
CA GLY A 195 0.63 20.73 19.03
C GLY A 195 1.16 20.77 17.60
N GLY A 196 1.43 21.99 17.11
CA GLY A 196 2.08 22.20 15.81
C GLY A 196 3.49 21.59 15.73
N GLY A 197 4.09 21.70 14.56
CA GLY A 197 5.43 21.20 14.31
C GLY A 197 5.83 21.35 12.87
N LYS A 198 6.97 20.77 12.53
CA LYS A 198 7.54 20.83 11.18
C LYS A 198 7.76 19.44 10.62
N MET A 199 7.28 19.24 9.40
CA MET A 199 7.49 18.02 8.62
C MET A 199 8.50 18.29 7.51
N THR A 200 9.48 17.40 7.35
CA THR A 200 10.40 17.37 6.21
C THR A 200 10.00 16.23 5.28
N VAL A 201 9.98 16.53 3.98
CA VAL A 201 9.61 15.58 2.93
C VAL A 201 10.84 15.28 2.08
N SER A 202 11.20 14.02 1.94
CA SER A 202 12.39 13.60 1.19
C SER A 202 12.12 12.40 0.30
N LEU A 203 12.81 12.34 -0.84
CA LEU A 203 12.95 11.14 -1.63
C LEU A 203 14.29 10.49 -1.31
N VAL A 204 14.33 9.16 -1.23
CA VAL A 204 15.54 8.39 -0.92
C VAL A 204 15.67 7.19 -1.86
N ALA A 205 16.87 6.98 -2.39
CA ALA A 205 17.23 5.81 -3.19
C ALA A 205 18.67 5.37 -2.86
N GLY A 206 18.82 4.18 -2.27
CA GLY A 206 20.12 3.73 -1.78
C GLY A 206 20.69 4.72 -0.76
N SER A 207 21.90 5.25 -1.03
CA SER A 207 22.54 6.30 -0.21
C SER A 207 22.14 7.73 -0.61
N GLN A 208 21.39 7.90 -1.70
CA GLN A 208 21.01 9.22 -2.21
C GLN A 208 19.75 9.70 -1.49
N ARG A 209 19.74 10.96 -1.08
CA ARG A 209 18.60 11.63 -0.45
C ARG A 209 18.40 13.01 -1.04
N LEU A 210 17.14 13.32 -1.37
CA LEU A 210 16.71 14.61 -1.89
C LEU A 210 15.58 15.14 -1.01
N VAL A 211 15.82 16.23 -0.29
CA VAL A 211 14.75 16.96 0.40
C VAL A 211 13.95 17.73 -0.65
N ILE A 212 12.66 17.46 -0.75
CA ILE A 212 11.78 18.05 -1.77
C ILE A 212 10.86 19.14 -1.21
N GLY A 213 10.78 19.27 0.10
CA GLY A 213 10.00 20.33 0.75
C GLY A 213 9.91 20.15 2.26
N SER A 214 9.30 21.13 2.91
CA SER A 214 8.92 21.08 4.31
C SER A 214 7.56 21.75 4.51
N TRP A 215 6.90 21.43 5.61
CA TRP A 215 5.63 22.03 5.98
C TRP A 215 5.56 22.26 7.49
N ASP A 216 5.38 23.52 7.88
CA ASP A 216 5.03 23.92 9.24
C ASP A 216 3.51 23.79 9.42
N PHE A 217 3.10 22.82 10.23
CA PHE A 217 1.70 22.53 10.51
C PHE A 217 1.29 23.07 11.89
N SER A 218 0.03 23.49 12.01
CA SER A 218 -0.50 24.06 13.25
C SER A 218 -0.96 22.96 14.22
N SER A 219 -1.37 23.36 15.42
CA SER A 219 -2.11 22.45 16.29
C SER A 219 -3.40 21.96 15.64
N GLN A 220 -3.84 20.77 16.04
CA GLN A 220 -5.12 20.16 15.64
C GLN A 220 -5.92 19.81 16.87
N ASN A 221 -7.24 19.91 16.77
CA ASN A 221 -8.11 19.38 17.82
C ASN A 221 -8.05 17.84 17.84
N ALA A 222 -8.60 17.26 18.90
CA ALA A 222 -8.85 15.84 18.97
C ALA A 222 -9.66 15.38 17.74
N ASN A 223 -9.33 14.21 17.20
CA ASN A 223 -10.04 13.64 16.06
C ASN A 223 -10.08 14.49 14.78
N GLU A 224 -9.17 15.44 14.59
CA GLU A 224 -9.15 16.34 13.43
C GLU A 224 -7.88 16.19 12.58
N ASN A 225 -8.06 15.94 11.28
CA ASN A 225 -6.96 15.87 10.33
C ASN A 225 -6.60 17.26 9.80
N GLN A 226 -5.32 17.50 9.54
CA GLN A 226 -4.87 18.72 8.88
C GLN A 226 -4.37 18.43 7.47
N LYS A 227 -4.98 19.11 6.50
CA LYS A 227 -4.54 19.11 5.10
C LYS A 227 -3.37 20.07 4.93
N GLY A 228 -2.25 19.54 4.44
CA GLY A 228 -1.06 20.31 4.12
C GLY A 228 -0.98 20.72 2.65
N PRO A 229 0.15 21.35 2.27
CA PRO A 229 0.41 21.77 0.91
C PRO A 229 0.66 20.58 -0.01
N GLU A 230 0.60 20.87 -1.31
CA GLU A 230 1.18 20.00 -2.32
C GLU A 230 2.67 20.32 -2.46
N ILE A 231 3.48 19.28 -2.48
CA ILE A 231 4.94 19.34 -2.65
C ILE A 231 5.27 18.63 -3.95
N SER A 232 6.14 19.26 -4.74
CA SER A 232 6.56 18.73 -6.03
C SER A 232 8.06 18.85 -6.23
N ALA A 233 8.61 17.89 -6.96
CA ALA A 233 10.02 17.92 -7.36
C ALA A 233 10.20 17.15 -8.65
N LYS A 234 11.15 17.59 -9.48
CA LYS A 234 11.58 16.81 -10.64
C LYS A 234 12.35 15.60 -10.16
N LEU A 235 11.92 14.40 -10.54
CA LEU A 235 12.57 13.16 -10.15
C LEU A 235 13.99 13.11 -10.75
N PRO A 236 15.00 12.86 -9.91
CA PRO A 236 16.36 12.69 -10.37
C PRO A 236 16.51 11.41 -11.19
N ARG A 237 17.55 11.33 -12.01
CA ARG A 237 17.93 10.11 -12.76
C ARG A 237 18.67 9.14 -11.85
N TRP A 238 17.99 8.64 -10.83
CA TRP A 238 18.54 7.56 -10.00
C TRP A 238 18.44 6.23 -10.74
N THR A 239 19.42 5.35 -10.57
CA THR A 239 19.39 4.01 -11.16
C THR A 239 18.59 3.00 -10.33
N ALA A 240 18.09 3.42 -9.16
CA ALA A 240 17.29 2.58 -8.29
C ALA A 240 15.89 2.37 -8.87
N GLY A 241 15.49 1.10 -9.03
CA GLY A 241 14.12 0.75 -9.42
C GLY A 241 13.06 1.05 -8.36
N LYS A 242 13.47 1.37 -7.13
CA LYS A 242 12.63 1.69 -5.98
C LYS A 242 13.11 2.99 -5.33
N ILE A 243 12.16 3.88 -5.02
CA ILE A 243 12.37 5.12 -4.28
C ILE A 243 11.49 5.09 -3.03
N LYS A 244 12.01 5.66 -1.94
CA LYS A 244 11.24 5.90 -0.72
C LYS A 244 10.86 7.37 -0.62
N LEU A 245 9.58 7.67 -0.43
CA LEU A 245 9.12 8.95 0.08
C LEU A 245 9.12 8.89 1.61
N LEU A 246 9.89 9.77 2.24
CA LEU A 246 9.96 9.90 3.70
C LEU A 246 9.27 11.18 4.15
N LEU A 247 8.38 11.05 5.12
CA LEU A 247 7.80 12.14 5.89
C LEU A 247 8.34 12.05 7.31
N GLU A 248 9.13 13.06 7.72
CA GLU A 248 9.75 13.09 9.04
C GLU A 248 9.27 14.32 9.81
N VAL A 249 8.72 14.10 11.01
CA VAL A 249 8.25 15.17 11.90
C VAL A 249 9.29 15.44 12.98
N GLU A 250 9.75 16.68 13.07
CA GLU A 250 10.78 17.10 14.03
C GLU A 250 10.35 16.77 15.47
N GLY A 251 11.21 16.06 16.20
CA GLY A 251 10.97 15.64 17.59
C GLY A 251 9.88 14.57 17.77
N LYS A 252 9.24 14.06 16.70
CA LYS A 252 8.12 13.10 16.78
C LYS A 252 8.33 11.89 15.85
N PRO A 253 9.37 11.07 16.04
CA PRO A 253 9.68 9.95 15.13
C PRO A 253 8.54 8.92 14.99
N GLY A 254 7.69 8.78 16.00
CA GLY A 254 6.51 7.90 15.94
C GLY A 254 5.43 8.37 14.94
N TRP A 255 5.52 9.60 14.45
CA TRP A 255 4.60 10.14 13.44
C TRP A 255 5.13 9.95 12.01
N ASN A 256 6.40 9.58 11.86
CA ASN A 256 7.04 9.47 10.56
C ASN A 256 6.39 8.38 9.71
N SER A 257 6.38 8.60 8.41
CA SER A 257 5.86 7.63 7.43
C SER A 257 6.82 7.48 6.26
N GLU A 258 6.85 6.26 5.72
CA GLU A 258 7.64 5.89 4.55
C GLU A 258 6.70 5.25 3.53
N TYR A 259 6.88 5.59 2.25
CA TYR A 259 6.17 5.01 1.12
C TYR A 259 7.18 4.52 0.10
N VAL A 260 7.01 3.31 -0.40
CA VAL A 260 7.80 2.82 -1.53
C VAL A 260 7.05 3.12 -2.81
N ILE A 261 7.74 3.74 -3.77
CA ILE A 261 7.28 3.93 -5.15
C ILE A 261 8.33 3.36 -6.11
N LEU A 262 7.92 3.03 -7.32
CA LEU A 262 8.82 2.55 -8.36
C LEU A 262 9.28 3.68 -9.26
N MET A 263 10.50 3.53 -9.77
CA MET A 263 11.02 4.41 -10.80
C MET A 263 11.61 3.61 -11.96
N LYS A 264 11.29 4.02 -13.19
CA LYS A 264 11.95 3.55 -14.41
C LYS A 264 12.72 4.72 -15.05
N ASN A 265 13.87 4.39 -15.63
CA ASN A 265 14.68 5.34 -16.41
C ASN A 265 14.08 5.59 -17.80
#